data_AF-A0A946G620-F1
#
_entry.id   AF-A0A946G620-F1
#
_cell.length_a   1.000
_cell.length_b   1.000
_cell.length_c   1.000
_cell.angle_alpha   90.00
_cell.angle_beta   90.00
_cell.angle_gamma   90.00
#
_symmetry.space_group_name_H-M   'P 1'
#
loop_
_entity.id
_entity.type
_entity.pdbx_description
1 polymer ?
#
loop_
_entity_poly.entity_id
_entity_poly.type
_entity_poly.pdbx_seq_one_letter_code
_entity_poly.pdbx_strand_id
1 'polypeptide(L)' 'MTLITFLLILCLFILIILSGFLSGSETALTATSRPRILFKYKKGDKKAKFVLKILDNLDNVISSLLLSNNLVNI' A
#
# COMPACT_ATOMS: atom_id res chain seq x y z
N MET A 1 34.11 7.79 6.26
CA MET A 1 32.78 8.10 5.68
C MET A 1 32.36 9.48 6.17
N THR A 2 31.84 10.35 5.31
CA THR A 2 31.34 11.67 5.74
C THR A 2 29.92 11.52 6.30
N LEU A 3 29.50 12.43 7.19
CA LEU A 3 28.14 12.47 7.75
C LEU A 3 27.07 12.47 6.65
N ILE A 4 27.36 13.18 5.55
CA ILE A 4 26.51 13.24 4.36
C ILE A 4 26.33 11.86 3.74
N THR A 5 27.39 11.06 3.60
CA THR A 5 27.28 9.68 3.08
C THR A 5 26.38 8.82 3.95
N PHE A 6 26.48 8.93 5.28
CA PHE A 6 25.60 8.19 6.19
C PHE A 6 24.13 8.59 6.03
N LEU A 7 23.86 9.90 5.94
CA LEU A 7 22.51 10.42 5.76
C LEU A 7 21.90 9.95 4.41
N LEU A 8 22.70 9.94 3.35
CA LEU A 8 22.28 9.45 2.03
C LEU A 8 21.93 7.96 2.05
N ILE A 9 22.76 7.13 2.70
CA ILE A 9 22.48 5.69 2.84
C ILE A 9 21.21 5.44 3.64
N LEU A 10 21.01 6.18 4.73
CA LEU A 10 19.79 6.09 5.54
C LEU A 10 18.54 6.48 4.71
N CYS A 11 18.64 7.57 3.93
CA CYS A 11 17.57 8.00 3.04
C CYS A 11 17.24 6.92 2.00
N LEU A 12 18.26 6.36 1.36
CA LEU A 12 18.12 5.30 0.36
C LEU A 12 17.44 4.05 0.95
N PHE A 13 17.84 3.66 2.17
CA PHE A 13 17.23 2.55 2.89
C PHE A 13 15.73 2.77 3.16
N ILE A 14 15.36 3.98 3.56
CA ILE A 14 13.96 4.37 3.77
C ILE A 14 13.18 4.33 2.45
N LEU A 15 13.74 4.87 1.36
CA LEU A 15 13.11 4.88 0.04
C LEU A 15 12.84 3.46 -0.48
N ILE A 16 13.78 2.53 -0.29
CA ILE A 16 13.61 1.12 -0.68
C ILE A 16 12.46 0.47 0.09
N ILE A 17 12.41 0.67 1.42
CA ILE A 17 11.32 0.12 2.26
C ILE A 17 9.98 0.68 1.80
N LEU A 18 9.92 1.98 1.53
CA LEU A 18 8.71 2.66 1.12
C LEU A 18 8.22 2.16 -0.25
N SER A 19 9.12 2.01 -1.23
CA SER A 19 8.79 1.46 -2.55
C SER A 19 8.28 0.01 -2.43
N GLY A 20 8.96 -0.82 -1.64
CA GLY A 20 8.54 -2.20 -1.38
C GLY A 20 7.16 -2.28 -0.71
N PHE A 21 6.89 -1.41 0.26
CA PHE A 21 5.57 -1.33 0.91
C PHE A 21 4.46 -0.91 -0.06
N LEU A 22 4.71 0.09 -0.91
CA LEU A 22 3.74 0.56 -1.91
C LEU A 22 3.44 -0.53 -2.95
N SER A 23 4.46 -1.16 -3.52
CA SER A 23 4.28 -2.26 -4.48
C SER A 23 3.59 -3.49 -3.86
N GLY A 24 3.96 -3.86 -2.64
CA GLY A 24 3.32 -4.96 -1.90
C GLY A 24 1.85 -4.67 -1.59
N SER A 25 1.52 -3.43 -1.24
CA SER A 25 0.13 -3.00 -0.99
C SER A 25 -0.72 -3.12 -2.25
N GLU A 26 -0.18 -2.80 -3.42
CA GLU A 26 -0.87 -2.89 -4.72
C GLU A 26 -1.28 -4.33 -5.02
N THR A 27 -0.32 -5.24 -4.83
CA THR A 27 -0.51 -6.67 -5.06
C THR A 27 -1.52 -7.24 -4.06
N ALA A 28 -1.43 -6.86 -2.77
CA ALA A 28 -2.36 -7.31 -1.75
C ALA A 28 -3.79 -6.82 -1.99
N LEU A 29 -3.96 -5.56 -2.40
CA LEU A 29 -5.25 -4.96 -2.72
C LEU A 29 -5.89 -5.63 -3.93
N THR A 30 -5.11 -5.83 -5.01
CA THR A 30 -5.58 -6.49 -6.23
C THR A 30 -5.90 -7.97 -6.02
N ALA A 31 -5.15 -8.66 -5.16
CA ALA A 31 -5.41 -10.06 -4.80
C ALA A 31 -6.61 -10.25 -3.84
N THR A 32 -7.13 -9.17 -3.24
CA THR A 32 -8.21 -9.27 -2.25
C THR A 32 -9.56 -9.57 -2.90
N SER A 33 -10.18 -10.68 -2.49
CA SER A 33 -11.52 -11.08 -2.96
C SER A 33 -12.64 -10.30 -2.27
N ARG A 34 -13.31 -9.39 -2.99
CA ARG A 34 -14.48 -8.64 -2.50
C ARG A 34 -15.61 -9.54 -1.95
N PRO A 35 -16.03 -10.64 -2.61
CA PRO A 35 -17.04 -11.56 -2.05
C PRO A 35 -16.65 -12.14 -0.68
N ARG A 36 -15.36 -12.47 -0.49
CA ARG A 36 -14.86 -13.03 0.77
C ARG A 36 -14.90 -12.01 1.91
N ILE A 37 -14.56 -10.75 1.63
CA ILE A 37 -14.64 -9.67 2.62
C ILE A 37 -16.11 -9.33 2.94
N LEU A 38 -16.99 -9.34 1.93
CA LEU A 38 -18.43 -9.13 2.14
C LEU A 38 -19.04 -10.19 3.05
N PHE A 39 -18.63 -11.46 2.88
CA PHE A 39 -19.05 -12.54 3.76
C PHE A 39 -18.60 -12.31 5.22
N LYS A 40 -17.35 -11.87 5.44
CA LYS A 40 -16.85 -11.52 6.78
C LYS A 40 -17.64 -10.37 7.41
N TYR A 41 -17.95 -9.33 6.63
CA TYR A 41 -18.78 -8.22 7.10
C TYR A 41 -20.17 -8.68 7.52
N LYS A 42 -20.83 -9.54 6.72
CA LYS A 42 -22.14 -10.13 7.06
C LYS A 42 -22.09 -11.00 8.32
N LYS A 43 -20.94 -11.60 8.63
CA LYS A 43 -20.70 -12.35 9.88
C LYS A 43 -20.46 -11.47 11.12
N GLY A 44 -20.53 -10.14 10.99
CA GLY A 44 -20.38 -9.20 12.09
C GLY A 44 -18.97 -8.60 12.25
N ASP A 45 -18.03 -8.89 11.34
CA ASP A 45 -16.69 -8.30 11.38
C ASP A 45 -16.74 -6.81 10.96
N LYS A 46 -16.65 -5.93 11.96
CA LYS A 46 -16.67 -4.47 11.74
C LYS A 46 -15.46 -3.99 10.94
N LYS A 47 -14.31 -4.69 10.99
CA LYS A 47 -13.11 -4.32 10.22
C LYS A 47 -13.29 -4.59 8.73
N ALA A 48 -14.07 -5.63 8.38
CA ALA A 48 -14.39 -5.93 6.99
C ALA A 48 -15.17 -4.80 6.30
N LYS A 49 -15.93 -3.97 7.06
CA LYS A 49 -16.59 -2.77 6.52
C LYS A 49 -15.59 -1.76 5.95
N PHE A 50 -14.47 -1.56 6.64
CA PHE A 50 -13.43 -0.65 6.20
C PHE A 50 -12.74 -1.16 4.93
N VAL A 51 -12.42 -2.46 4.89
CA VAL A 51 -11.83 -3.10 3.70
C VAL A 51 -12.77 -3.00 2.51
N LEU A 52 -14.09 -3.20 2.69
CA LEU A 52 -15.07 -3.01 1.61
C LEU A 52 -15.05 -1.58 1.07
N LYS A 53 -14.94 -0.56 1.93
CA LYS A 53 -14.87 0.84 1.50
C LYS A 53 -13.63 1.14 0.66
N ILE A 54 -12.51 0.48 0.97
CA ILE A 54 -11.29 0.55 0.15
C ILE A 54 -11.52 -0.12 -1.21
N LEU A 55 -12.07 -1.34 -1.21
CA LEU A 55 -12.36 -2.10 -2.44
C LEU A 55 -13.38 -1.39 -3.33
N ASP A 56 -14.32 -0.63 -2.77
CA ASP A 56 -15.29 0.16 -3.54
C ASP A 56 -14.64 1.38 -4.25
N ASN A 57 -13.44 1.78 -3.83
CA ASN A 57 -12.64 2.84 -4.47
C ASN A 57 -11.28 2.31 -4.95
N LEU A 58 -11.21 1.02 -5.29
CA LEU A 58 -9.95 0.33 -5.60
C LEU A 58 -9.14 1.05 -6.69
N ASP A 59 -9.80 1.51 -7.75
CA ASP A 59 -9.15 2.18 -8.88
C ASP A 59 -8.42 3.46 -8.46
N ASN A 60 -9.06 4.29 -7.63
CA ASN A 60 -8.45 5.50 -7.08
C ASN A 60 -7.29 5.16 -6.14
N VAL A 61 -7.44 4.11 -5.33
CA VAL A 61 -6.41 3.65 -4.39
C VAL A 61 -5.18 3.15 -5.17
N ILE A 62 -5.37 2.28 -6.16
CA ILE A 62 -4.28 1.76 -7.01
C ILE A 62 -3.61 2.93 -7.75
N SER A 63 -4.38 3.85 -8.34
CA SER A 63 -3.84 5.02 -9.03
C SER A 63 -2.97 5.88 -8.11
N SER A 64 -3.44 6.16 -6.89
CA SER A 64 -2.66 6.91 -5.90
C SER A 64 -1.39 6.19 -5.46
N LEU A 65 -1.43 4.86 -5.39
CA LEU A 65 -0.33 4.01 -4.97
C LEU A 65 0.76 3.94 -6.06
N LEU A 66 0.35 3.83 -7.33
CA LEU A 66 1.24 3.86 -8.49
C LEU A 66 1.93 5.23 -8.64
N LEU A 67 1.19 6.32 -8.44
CA LEU A 67 1.75 7.67 -8.42
C LEU A 67 2.76 7.84 -7.26
N SER A 68 2.40 7.35 -6.07
CA SER A 68 3.28 7.40 -4.90
C SER A 68 4.55 6.58 -5.12
N ASN A 69 4.45 5.40 -5.73
CA ASN A 69 5.62 4.55 -5.99
C ASN A 69 6.58 5.23 -7.00
N ASN A 70 6.04 5.86 -8.04
CA ASN A 70 6.85 6.65 -8.97
C ASN A 70 7.53 7.85 -8.30
N LEU A 71 6.82 8.55 -7.41
CA LEU A 71 7.38 9.69 -6.66
C LEU A 71 8.53 9.24 -5.74
N VAL A 72 8.41 8.09 -5.09
CA VAL A 72 9.47 7.55 -4.21
C VAL A 72 10.70 7.09 -4.99
N ASN A 73 10.52 6.72 -6.26
CA ASN A 73 11.60 6.21 -7.10
C ASN A 73 12.37 7.32 -7.86
N ILE A 74 11.84 8.55 -7.91
CA ILE A 74 12.43 9.73 -8.56
C ILE A 74 13.06 10.64 -7.49
#